data_AF-A0A7C4NAV8-F1
#
_entry.id   AF-A0A7C4NAV8-F1
#
_cell.length_a   1.000
_cell.length_b   1.000
_cell.length_c   1.000
_cell.angle_alpha   90.00
_cell.angle_beta   90.00
_cell.angle_gamma   90.00
#
_symmetry.space_group_name_H-M   'P 1'
#
loop_
_entity.id
_entity.type
_entity.pdbx_description
1 polymer ?
#
loop_
_entity_poly.entity_id
_entity_poly.type
_entity_poly.pdbx_seq_one_letter_code
_entity_poly.pdbx_strand_id
1 'polypeptide(L)'
;MPNPSPKKPTPIQPTLTPLQQLDEESHAELEQAQKELKEIDVLIQQTSAEVDRLAQRNAQAASALKQMEANLDTVPRADLQAAYANALDAQKRLFMMRGQLEKLQSDQQNIGRYVAHLRRIAESLQKAFDKG
;
A
#
# COMPACT_ATOMS: atom_id res chain seq x y z
N MET A 1 -45.81 -43.26 33.05
CA MET A 1 -44.65 -42.87 32.20
C MET A 1 -45.09 -41.71 31.32
N PRO A 2 -44.48 -40.51 31.43
CA PRO A 2 -44.82 -39.39 30.56
C PRO A 2 -44.19 -39.59 29.17
N ASN A 3 -45.01 -39.43 28.15
CA ASN A 3 -44.65 -39.50 26.73
C ASN A 3 -43.71 -38.32 26.37
N PRO A 4 -42.57 -38.52 25.67
CA PRO A 4 -41.72 -37.41 25.25
C PRO A 4 -42.43 -36.59 24.15
N SER A 5 -42.64 -35.30 24.42
CA SER A 5 -43.16 -34.33 23.46
C SER A 5 -42.31 -34.31 22.17
N PRO A 6 -42.93 -34.14 20.99
CA PRO A 6 -42.19 -34.05 19.73
C PRO A 6 -41.32 -32.78 19.71
N LYS A 7 -40.02 -32.94 19.44
CA LYS A 7 -39.09 -31.83 19.22
C LYS A 7 -39.61 -30.98 18.06
N LYS A 8 -39.81 -29.68 18.30
CA LYS A 8 -40.14 -28.71 17.25
C LYS A 8 -39.05 -28.76 16.17
N PRO A 9 -39.40 -28.70 14.88
CA PRO A 9 -38.41 -28.66 13.80
C PRO A 9 -37.54 -27.41 13.95
N THR A 10 -36.22 -27.63 14.02
CA THR A 10 -35.20 -26.59 13.96
C THR A 10 -35.41 -25.76 12.68
N PRO A 11 -35.34 -24.42 12.71
CA PRO A 11 -35.42 -23.61 11.50
C PRO A 11 -34.30 -24.01 10.55
N ILE A 12 -34.67 -24.45 9.34
CA ILE A 12 -33.73 -24.72 8.26
C ILE A 12 -33.18 -23.34 7.86
N GLN A 13 -31.95 -23.03 8.25
CA GLN A 13 -31.26 -21.86 7.72
C GLN A 13 -31.19 -22.05 6.20
N PRO A 14 -31.66 -21.09 5.37
CA PRO A 14 -31.59 -21.23 3.93
C PRO A 14 -30.13 -21.40 3.55
N THR A 15 -29.77 -22.58 3.06
CA THR A 15 -28.40 -22.85 2.59
C THR A 15 -28.25 -22.07 1.29
N LEU A 16 -27.44 -21.02 1.30
CA LEU A 16 -27.13 -20.24 0.12
C LEU A 16 -26.64 -21.17 -0.99
N THR A 17 -27.08 -20.94 -2.21
CA THR A 17 -26.55 -21.66 -3.37
C THR A 17 -25.06 -21.31 -3.53
N PRO A 18 -24.24 -22.18 -4.15
CA PRO A 18 -22.82 -21.89 -4.38
C PRO A 18 -22.58 -20.57 -5.13
N LEU A 19 -23.51 -20.16 -6.00
CA LEU A 19 -23.44 -18.88 -6.70
C LEU A 19 -23.72 -17.69 -5.77
N GLN A 20 -24.67 -17.81 -4.85
CA GLN A 20 -24.95 -16.76 -3.85
C GLN A 20 -23.80 -16.62 -2.85
N GLN A 21 -23.18 -17.75 -2.46
CA GLN A 21 -21.98 -17.73 -1.60
C GLN A 21 -20.82 -17.02 -2.30
N LEU A 22 -20.56 -17.35 -3.57
CA LEU A 22 -19.52 -16.70 -4.35
C LEU A 22 -19.78 -15.19 -4.54
N ASP A 23 -21.04 -14.78 -4.66
CA ASP A 23 -21.42 -13.37 -4.76
C ASP A 23 -21.15 -12.60 -3.47
N GLU A 24 -21.56 -13.15 -2.32
CA GLU A 24 -21.28 -12.57 -1.01
C GLU A 24 -19.77 -12.49 -0.74
N GLU A 25 -19.03 -13.57 -1.01
CA GLU A 25 -17.57 -13.60 -0.86
C GLU A 25 -16.88 -12.58 -1.77
N SER A 26 -17.31 -12.46 -3.03
CA SER A 26 -16.74 -11.51 -4.00
C SER A 26 -16.96 -10.06 -3.57
N HIS A 27 -18.13 -9.74 -3.00
CA HIS A 27 -18.43 -8.40 -2.49
C HIS A 27 -17.63 -8.06 -1.24
N ALA A 28 -17.53 -9.01 -0.29
CA ALA A 28 -16.74 -8.82 0.93
C ALA A 28 -15.25 -8.62 0.61
N GLU A 29 -14.70 -9.45 -0.27
CA GLU A 29 -13.31 -9.36 -0.72
C GLU A 29 -13.07 -8.05 -1.50
N LEU A 30 -14.02 -7.64 -2.34
CA LEU A 30 -13.94 -6.37 -3.07
C LEU A 30 -13.90 -5.16 -2.11
N GLU A 31 -14.73 -5.15 -1.07
CA GLU A 31 -14.73 -4.09 -0.06
C GLU A 31 -13.38 -4.03 0.68
N GLN A 32 -12.88 -5.19 1.11
CA GLN A 32 -11.59 -5.29 1.79
C GLN A 32 -10.43 -4.83 0.90
N ALA A 33 -10.36 -5.29 -0.35
CA ALA A 33 -9.33 -4.89 -1.29
C ALA A 33 -9.39 -3.38 -1.64
N GLN A 34 -10.58 -2.78 -1.68
CA GLN A 34 -10.70 -1.33 -1.85
C GLN A 34 -10.19 -0.54 -0.64
N LYS A 35 -10.41 -1.04 0.57
CA LYS A 35 -9.89 -0.43 1.78
C LYS A 35 -8.36 -0.47 1.81
N GLU A 36 -7.77 -1.63 1.52
CA GLU A 36 -6.32 -1.79 1.43
C GLU A 36 -5.70 -0.89 0.36
N LEU A 37 -6.32 -0.78 -0.82
CA LEU A 37 -5.87 0.15 -1.86
C LEU A 37 -5.83 1.59 -1.35
N LYS A 38 -6.87 2.02 -0.64
CA LYS A 38 -6.93 3.37 -0.04
C LYS A 38 -5.86 3.59 1.01
N GLU A 39 -5.54 2.57 1.81
CA GLU A 39 -4.46 2.64 2.80
C GLU A 39 -3.09 2.78 2.11
N ILE A 40 -2.85 2.02 1.03
CA ILE A 40 -1.65 2.14 0.20
C ILE A 40 -1.56 3.54 -0.43
N ASP A 41 -2.66 4.11 -0.92
CA ASP A 41 -2.68 5.47 -1.46
C ASP A 41 -2.21 6.50 -0.42
N VAL A 42 -2.69 6.39 0.82
CA VAL A 42 -2.26 7.27 1.93
C VAL A 42 -0.78 7.11 2.21
N LEU A 43 -0.27 5.87 2.26
CA LEU A 43 1.15 5.61 2.44
C LEU A 43 2.00 6.19 1.31
N ILE A 44 1.57 6.06 0.05
CA ILE A 44 2.25 6.67 -1.10
C ILE A 44 2.34 8.18 -0.95
N GLN A 45 1.26 8.86 -0.54
CA GLN A 45 1.29 10.32 -0.33
C GLN A 45 2.29 10.72 0.76
N GLN A 46 2.28 10.01 1.89
CA GLN A 46 3.21 10.27 3.00
C GLN A 46 4.66 10.02 2.59
N THR A 47 4.94 8.88 1.96
CA THR A 47 6.28 8.51 1.49
C THR A 47 6.78 9.47 0.41
N SER A 48 5.93 9.91 -0.51
CA SER A 48 6.30 10.90 -1.53
C SER A 48 6.73 12.22 -0.90
N ALA A 49 5.97 12.73 0.08
CA ALA A 49 6.34 13.94 0.81
C ALA A 49 7.68 13.79 1.57
N GLU A 50 7.96 12.60 2.11
CA GLU A 50 9.24 12.32 2.75
C GLU A 50 10.40 12.22 1.74
N VAL A 51 10.19 11.61 0.58
CA VAL A 51 11.15 11.61 -0.54
C VAL A 51 11.52 13.03 -0.94
N ASP A 52 10.54 13.93 -1.06
CA ASP A 52 10.78 15.33 -1.44
C ASP A 52 11.63 16.07 -0.40
N ARG A 53 11.32 15.88 0.88
CA ARG A 53 12.13 16.44 1.99
C ARG A 53 13.56 15.92 1.97
N LEU A 54 13.74 14.60 1.79
CA LEU A 54 15.06 13.98 1.71
C LEU A 54 15.82 14.44 0.46
N ALA A 55 15.13 14.66 -0.66
CA ALA A 55 15.72 15.19 -1.88
C ALA A 55 16.25 16.61 -1.68
N GLN A 56 15.48 17.49 -1.03
CA GLN A 56 15.92 18.83 -0.69
C GLN A 56 17.14 18.80 0.23
N ARG A 57 17.13 17.95 1.27
CA ARG A 57 18.26 17.79 2.20
C ARG A 57 19.51 17.26 1.49
N ASN A 58 19.36 16.28 0.60
CA ASN A 58 20.45 15.75 -0.19
C ASN A 58 21.08 16.83 -1.09
N ALA A 59 20.26 17.63 -1.77
CA ALA A 59 20.73 18.73 -2.60
C ALA A 59 21.51 19.79 -1.80
N GLN A 60 21.04 20.13 -0.59
CA GLN A 60 21.75 21.04 0.31
C GLN A 60 23.10 20.46 0.76
N ALA A 61 23.15 19.19 1.17
CA ALA A 61 24.39 18.55 1.58
C ALA A 61 25.40 18.43 0.43
N ALA A 62 24.93 18.11 -0.78
CA ALA A 62 25.76 18.08 -1.97
C ALA A 62 26.31 19.46 -2.35
N SER A 63 25.49 20.51 -2.24
CA SER A 63 25.94 21.89 -2.46
C SER A 63 26.99 22.32 -1.44
N ALA A 64 26.79 22.00 -0.16
CA ALA A 64 27.76 22.31 0.89
C ALA A 64 29.11 21.60 0.65
N LEU A 65 29.07 20.31 0.29
CA LEU A 65 30.27 19.56 -0.05
C LEU A 65 31.02 20.19 -1.25
N LYS A 66 30.30 20.53 -2.32
CA LYS A 66 30.89 21.19 -3.50
C LYS A 66 31.55 22.53 -3.18
N GLN A 67 30.97 23.31 -2.27
CA GLN A 67 31.56 24.59 -1.83
C GLN A 67 32.85 24.36 -1.03
N MET A 68 32.91 23.32 -0.20
CA MET A 68 34.13 22.97 0.53
C MET A 68 35.21 22.42 -0.41
N GLU A 69 34.83 21.63 -1.42
CA GLU A 69 35.73 21.14 -2.47
C GLU A 69 36.33 22.28 -3.32
N ALA A 70 35.62 23.40 -3.47
CA ALA A 70 36.15 24.58 -4.15
C ALA A 70 37.19 25.36 -3.31
N ASN A 71 37.26 25.10 -2.00
CA ASN A 71 38.11 25.84 -1.05
C ASN A 71 39.04 24.89 -0.25
N LEU A 72 39.42 23.74 -0.82
CA LEU A 72 40.12 22.65 -0.14
C LEU A 72 41.37 23.08 0.64
N ASP A 73 42.11 24.07 0.14
CA ASP A 73 43.34 24.55 0.77
C ASP A 73 43.09 25.25 2.11
N THR A 74 41.85 25.69 2.36
CA THR A 74 41.47 26.48 3.53
C THR A 74 40.50 25.75 4.47
N VAL A 75 39.88 24.67 4.01
CA VAL A 75 38.90 23.92 4.82
C VAL A 75 39.63 22.86 5.66
N PRO A 76 39.39 22.80 6.98
CA PRO A 76 39.93 21.74 7.82
C PRO A 76 39.53 20.35 7.33
N ARG A 77 40.47 19.41 7.34
CA ARG A 77 40.21 18.02 6.92
C ARG A 77 39.05 17.37 7.68
N ALA A 78 38.88 17.69 8.96
CA ALA A 78 37.79 17.19 9.79
C ALA A 78 36.41 17.67 9.27
N ASP A 79 36.31 18.92 8.83
CA ASP A 79 35.08 19.50 8.32
C ASP A 79 34.69 18.88 6.97
N LEU A 80 35.69 18.65 6.10
CA LEU A 80 35.50 17.90 4.84
C LEU A 80 34.99 16.49 5.08
N GLN A 81 35.58 15.76 6.04
CA GLN A 81 35.14 14.42 6.40
C GLN A 81 33.70 14.41 6.94
N ALA A 82 33.35 15.38 7.79
CA ALA A 82 32.00 15.52 8.32
C ALA A 82 30.98 15.84 7.23
N ALA A 83 31.31 16.76 6.31
CA ALA A 83 30.45 17.11 5.18
C ALA A 83 30.23 15.94 4.23
N TYR A 84 31.28 15.19 3.91
CA TYR A 84 31.19 13.99 3.07
C TYR A 84 30.32 12.91 3.73
N ALA A 85 30.50 12.66 5.03
CA ALA A 85 29.69 11.70 5.78
C ALA A 85 28.20 12.09 5.78
N ASN A 86 27.91 13.38 5.97
CA ASN A 86 26.53 13.90 5.94
C ASN A 86 25.91 13.77 4.53
N ALA A 87 26.64 14.13 3.48
CA ALA A 87 26.17 13.98 2.10
C ALA A 87 25.87 12.51 1.76
N LEU A 88 26.74 11.59 2.18
CA LEU A 88 26.55 10.15 1.98
C LEU A 88 25.34 9.61 2.74
N ASP A 89 25.14 10.00 4.00
CA ASP A 89 23.96 9.61 4.79
C ASP A 89 22.66 10.12 4.16
N ALA A 90 22.62 11.40 3.76
CA ALA A 90 21.48 11.98 3.08
C ALA A 90 21.15 11.25 1.76
N GLN A 91 22.17 10.88 0.98
CA GLN A 91 22.00 10.12 -0.26
C GLN A 91 21.44 8.71 -0.01
N LYS A 92 21.98 7.99 0.98
CA LYS A 92 21.50 6.64 1.34
C LYS A 92 20.04 6.64 1.78
N ARG A 93 19.66 7.60 2.64
CA ARG A 93 18.27 7.73 3.10
C ARG A 93 17.31 8.03 1.96
N LEU A 94 17.69 8.96 1.08
CA LEU A 94 16.90 9.28 -0.12
C LEU A 94 16.74 8.06 -1.03
N PHE A 95 17.83 7.34 -1.30
CA PHE A 95 17.79 6.13 -2.13
C PHE A 95 16.85 5.06 -1.56
N MET A 96 16.98 4.78 -0.26
CA MET A 96 16.12 3.82 0.43
C MET A 96 14.64 4.23 0.37
N MET A 97 14.34 5.50 0.63
CA MET A 97 12.95 6.00 0.63
C MET A 97 12.33 5.98 -0.77
N ARG A 98 13.12 6.25 -1.82
CA ARG A 98 12.68 6.09 -3.21
C ARG A 98 12.33 4.64 -3.54
N GLY A 99 13.17 3.69 -3.11
CA GLY A 99 12.87 2.25 -3.28
C GLY A 99 11.60 1.82 -2.51
N GLN A 100 11.37 2.38 -1.33
CA GLN A 100 10.10 2.15 -0.60
C GLN A 100 8.89 2.71 -1.34
N LEU A 101 9.01 3.92 -1.92
CA LEU A 101 7.95 4.51 -2.73
C LEU A 101 7.64 3.67 -3.98
N GLU A 102 8.67 3.22 -4.70
CA GLU A 102 8.53 2.36 -5.88
C GLU A 102 7.82 1.05 -5.53
N LYS A 103 8.17 0.43 -4.38
CA LYS A 103 7.48 -0.76 -3.89
C LYS A 103 5.99 -0.49 -3.63
N LEU A 104 5.66 0.59 -2.93
CA LEU A 104 4.27 0.97 -2.65
C LEU A 104 3.47 1.20 -3.93
N GLN A 105 4.06 1.87 -4.93
CA GLN A 105 3.43 2.07 -6.24
C GLN A 105 3.18 0.75 -6.98
N SER A 106 4.12 -0.19 -6.91
CA SER A 106 3.92 -1.55 -7.45
C SER A 106 2.78 -2.28 -6.72
N ASP A 107 2.76 -2.22 -5.39
CA ASP A 107 1.70 -2.82 -4.57
C ASP A 107 0.33 -2.21 -4.91
N GLN A 108 0.25 -0.88 -5.07
CA GLN A 108 -0.95 -0.16 -5.53
C GLN A 108 -1.44 -0.66 -6.90
N GLN A 109 -0.53 -0.83 -7.87
CA GLN A 109 -0.88 -1.35 -9.19
C GLN A 109 -1.39 -2.80 -9.12
N ASN A 110 -0.79 -3.63 -8.26
CA ASN A 110 -1.19 -5.02 -8.08
C ASN A 110 -2.60 -5.11 -7.48
N ILE A 111 -2.84 -4.42 -6.38
CA ILE A 111 -4.16 -4.44 -5.72
C ILE A 111 -5.22 -3.73 -6.57
N GLY A 112 -4.86 -2.67 -7.29
CA GLY A 112 -5.77 -2.00 -8.23
C GLY A 112 -6.24 -2.93 -9.35
N ARG A 113 -5.34 -3.77 -9.89
CA ARG A 113 -5.72 -4.83 -10.85
C ARG A 113 -6.65 -5.85 -10.20
N TYR A 114 -6.35 -6.29 -8.98
CA TYR A 114 -7.18 -7.25 -8.23
C TYR A 114 -8.61 -6.71 -7.98
N VAL A 115 -8.73 -5.48 -7.49
CA VAL A 115 -10.01 -4.77 -7.31
C VAL A 115 -10.78 -4.71 -8.64
N ALA A 116 -10.13 -4.39 -9.75
CA ALA A 116 -10.78 -4.36 -11.07
C ALA A 116 -11.30 -5.74 -11.51
N HIS A 117 -10.58 -6.81 -11.18
CA HIS A 117 -11.05 -8.18 -11.45
C HIS A 117 -12.26 -8.55 -10.59
N LEU A 118 -12.22 -8.27 -9.28
CA LEU A 118 -13.34 -8.54 -8.37
C LEU A 118 -14.60 -7.76 -8.77
N ARG A 119 -14.47 -6.49 -9.17
CA ARG A 119 -15.61 -5.72 -9.71
C ARG A 119 -16.25 -6.39 -10.91
N ARG A 120 -15.44 -6.88 -11.86
CA ARG A 120 -15.96 -7.59 -13.05
C ARG A 120 -16.68 -8.88 -12.68
N ILE A 121 -16.18 -9.61 -11.67
CA ILE A 121 -16.84 -10.82 -11.17
C ILE A 121 -18.20 -10.47 -10.57
N ALA A 122 -18.23 -9.51 -9.63
CA ALA A 122 -19.48 -9.04 -9.01
C ALA A 122 -20.50 -8.55 -10.04
N GLU A 123 -20.09 -7.73 -11.01
CA GLU A 123 -20.97 -7.28 -12.10
C GLU A 123 -21.50 -8.43 -12.98
N SER A 124 -20.70 -9.48 -13.17
CA SER A 124 -21.10 -10.64 -13.97
C SER A 124 -22.07 -11.54 -13.22
N LEU A 125 -21.87 -11.71 -11.91
CA LEU A 125 -22.78 -12.44 -11.02
C LEU A 125 -24.12 -11.73 -10.92
N GLN A 126 -24.12 -10.41 -10.71
CA GLN A 126 -25.36 -9.61 -10.69
C GLN A 126 -26.17 -9.81 -11.98
N LYS A 127 -25.53 -9.71 -13.15
CA LYS A 127 -26.19 -9.95 -14.44
C LYS A 127 -26.70 -11.39 -14.61
N ALA A 128 -26.07 -12.36 -13.97
CA ALA A 128 -26.51 -13.75 -14.01
C ALA A 128 -27.76 -13.95 -13.14
N PHE A 129 -27.82 -13.30 -11.97
CA PHE A 129 -29.02 -13.30 -11.12
C PHE A 129 -30.19 -12.53 -11.74
N ASP A 130 -29.94 -11.41 -12.40
CA ASP A 130 -31.00 -10.62 -13.06
C ASP A 130 -31.65 -11.33 -14.26
N LYS A 131 -31.01 -12.38 -14.79
CA LYS A 131 -31.49 -13.16 -15.95
C LYS A 131 -32.13 -14.51 -15.57
N GLY A 132 -32.05 -14.92 -14.31
CA GLY A 132 -32.64 -16.16 -13.79
C GLY A 132 -34.00 -15.91 -13.15
#